data_AF-A0A6N9QZX8-F1
#
_entry.id   AF-A0A6N9QZX8-F1
#
_cell.length_a   1.000
_cell.length_b   1.000
_cell.length_c   1.000
_cell.angle_alpha   90.00
_cell.angle_beta   90.00
_cell.angle_gamma   90.00
#
_symmetry.space_group_name_H-M   'P 1'
#
loop_
_entity.id
_entity.type
_entity.pdbx_description
1 polymer ?
#
loop_
_entity_poly.entity_id
_entity_poly.type
_entity_poly.pdbx_seq_one_letter_code
_entity_poly.pdbx_strand_id
1 'polypeptide(L)'
;MSEGVILGLLTLASGVIGAGLAWLTGRRADKTNQRKNESEHLQGREQLLWENVEQRLADLKAQVEIQAKQITELRDGRKADQKELESVRLDLRATRDAMRDYEELLADYREHTYAYQVWTDDGGVPPSPAWSWRIVADQRDYAKEKEVR
;
A
#
# COMPACT_ATOMS: atom_id res chain seq x y z
N MET A 1 38.97 -88.94 -43.70
CA MET A 1 38.42 -88.12 -42.59
C MET A 1 37.25 -87.35 -43.15
N SER A 2 36.08 -87.50 -42.55
CA SER A 2 34.78 -87.19 -43.15
C SER A 2 34.45 -85.69 -43.13
N GLU A 3 33.93 -85.18 -44.25
CA GLU A 3 33.43 -83.80 -44.45
C GLU A 3 32.41 -83.34 -43.38
N GLY A 4 31.75 -84.29 -42.70
CA GLY A 4 30.80 -84.01 -41.63
C GLY A 4 31.43 -83.37 -40.37
N VAL A 5 32.71 -83.58 -40.10
CA VAL A 5 33.39 -82.97 -38.93
C VAL A 5 33.70 -81.49 -39.17
N ILE A 6 33.99 -81.11 -40.42
CA ILE A 6 34.31 -79.72 -40.80
C ILE A 6 33.02 -78.86 -40.81
N LEU A 7 31.90 -79.42 -41.28
CA LEU A 7 30.58 -78.76 -41.24
C LEU A 7 30.04 -78.63 -39.81
N GLY A 8 30.31 -79.59 -38.92
CA GLY A 8 29.96 -79.51 -37.50
C GLY A 8 30.74 -78.45 -36.72
N LEU A 9 32.03 -78.24 -37.04
CA LEU A 9 32.85 -77.18 -36.44
C LEU A 9 32.45 -75.78 -36.93
N LEU A 10 32.06 -75.63 -38.20
CA LEU A 10 31.60 -74.35 -38.77
C LEU A 10 30.27 -73.87 -38.20
N THR A 11 29.36 -74.79 -37.86
CA THR A 11 28.05 -74.47 -37.25
C THR A 11 28.15 -74.16 -35.76
N LEU A 12 29.07 -74.80 -35.04
CA LEU A 12 29.39 -74.44 -33.65
C LEU A 12 30.11 -73.07 -33.56
N ALA A 13 31.03 -72.79 -34.49
CA ALA A 13 31.71 -71.49 -34.53
C ALA A 13 30.74 -70.34 -34.85
N SER A 14 29.78 -70.53 -35.74
CA SER A 14 28.78 -69.51 -36.07
C SER A 14 27.78 -69.25 -34.93
N GLY A 15 27.41 -70.28 -34.16
CA GLY A 15 26.56 -70.12 -32.98
C GLY A 15 27.21 -69.29 -31.86
N VAL A 16 28.50 -69.47 -31.62
CA VAL A 16 29.26 -68.70 -30.61
C VAL A 16 29.47 -67.25 -31.05
N ILE A 17 29.73 -67.02 -32.35
CA ILE A 17 29.85 -65.67 -32.90
C ILE A 17 28.49 -64.94 -32.86
N GLY A 18 27.39 -65.62 -33.20
CA GLY A 18 26.04 -65.06 -33.12
C GLY A 18 25.63 -64.69 -31.69
N ALA A 19 25.93 -65.55 -30.71
CA ALA A 19 25.67 -65.27 -29.29
C ALA A 19 26.54 -64.11 -28.76
N GLY A 20 27.80 -64.02 -29.17
CA GLY A 20 28.70 -62.91 -28.80
C GLY A 20 28.24 -61.57 -29.37
N LEU A 21 27.74 -61.55 -30.61
CA LEU A 21 27.15 -60.36 -31.24
C LEU A 21 25.84 -59.95 -30.54
N ALA A 22 24.96 -60.89 -30.21
CA ALA A 22 23.71 -60.62 -29.49
C ALA A 22 23.96 -60.08 -28.07
N TRP A 23 24.99 -60.58 -27.38
CA TRP A 23 25.38 -60.05 -26.07
C TRP A 23 25.97 -58.64 -26.15
N LEU A 24 26.79 -58.35 -27.16
CA LEU A 24 27.35 -57.01 -27.38
C LEU A 24 26.26 -55.99 -27.78
N THR A 25 25.28 -56.39 -28.59
CA THR A 25 24.16 -55.52 -28.97
C THR A 25 23.21 -55.30 -27.79
N GLY A 26 22.91 -56.32 -27.00
CA GLY A 26 22.14 -56.20 -25.76
C GLY A 26 22.80 -55.23 -24.76
N ARG A 27 24.11 -55.33 -24.56
CA ARG A 27 24.86 -54.44 -23.67
C ARG A 27 24.94 -52.99 -24.16
N ARG A 28 24.91 -52.78 -25.49
CA ARG A 28 24.79 -51.45 -26.09
C ARG A 28 23.37 -50.89 -25.95
N ALA A 29 22.36 -51.73 -26.16
CA ALA A 29 20.96 -51.38 -25.97
C ALA A 29 20.66 -50.97 -24.52
N ASP A 30 21.18 -51.70 -23.54
CA ASP A 30 21.06 -51.36 -22.12
C ASP A 30 21.68 -49.99 -21.79
N LYS A 31 22.87 -49.70 -22.32
CA LYS A 31 23.50 -48.38 -22.13
C LYS A 31 22.71 -47.26 -22.79
N THR A 32 22.11 -47.50 -23.95
CA THR A 32 21.25 -46.50 -24.61
C THR A 32 19.93 -46.30 -23.87
N ASN A 33 19.35 -47.36 -23.31
CA ASN A 33 18.13 -47.29 -22.51
C ASN A 33 18.38 -46.59 -21.16
N GLN A 34 19.52 -46.87 -20.51
CA GLN A 34 19.94 -46.13 -19.31
C GLN A 34 20.09 -44.63 -19.58
N ARG A 35 20.76 -44.24 -20.67
CA ARG A 35 20.92 -42.82 -21.03
C ARG A 35 19.58 -42.15 -21.36
N LYS A 36 18.66 -42.87 -22.01
CA LYS A 36 17.30 -42.37 -22.27
C LYS A 36 16.53 -42.15 -20.96
N ASN A 37 16.53 -43.14 -20.08
CA ASN A 37 15.87 -43.05 -18.78
C ASN A 37 16.47 -41.91 -17.92
N GLU A 38 17.79 -41.73 -17.94
CA GLU A 38 18.47 -40.60 -17.27
C GLU A 38 18.04 -39.25 -17.87
N SER A 39 17.96 -39.15 -19.21
CA SER A 39 17.51 -37.92 -19.88
C SER A 39 16.04 -37.59 -19.63
N GLU A 40 15.17 -38.60 -19.61
CA GLU A 40 13.74 -38.45 -19.30
C GLU A 40 13.53 -38.05 -17.83
N HIS A 41 14.31 -38.63 -16.92
CA HIS A 41 14.28 -38.27 -15.51
C HIS A 41 14.80 -36.84 -15.26
N LEU A 42 15.80 -36.38 -16.02
CA LEU A 42 16.28 -35.00 -15.96
C LEU A 42 15.24 -34.02 -16.53
N GLN A 43 14.64 -34.33 -17.68
CA GLN A 43 13.56 -33.52 -18.26
C GLN A 43 12.34 -33.42 -17.34
N GLY A 44 11.93 -34.52 -16.70
CA GLY A 44 10.85 -34.51 -15.72
C GLY A 44 11.16 -33.65 -14.50
N ARG A 45 12.42 -33.66 -14.02
CA ARG A 45 12.87 -32.77 -12.94
C ARG A 45 12.86 -31.31 -13.37
N GLU A 46 13.30 -31.00 -14.58
CA GLU A 46 13.29 -29.63 -15.11
C GLU A 46 11.86 -29.11 -15.28
N GLN A 47 10.94 -29.91 -15.81
CA GLN A 47 9.52 -29.54 -15.94
C GLN A 47 8.90 -29.22 -14.57
N LEU A 48 9.13 -30.05 -13.56
CA LEU A 48 8.64 -29.80 -12.20
C LEU A 48 9.23 -28.52 -11.58
N LEU A 49 10.49 -28.20 -11.89
CA LEU A 49 11.11 -26.95 -11.45
C LEU A 49 10.47 -25.73 -12.13
N TRP A 50 10.22 -25.81 -13.44
CA TRP A 50 9.55 -24.74 -14.19
C TRP A 50 8.12 -24.51 -13.72
N GLU A 51 7.34 -25.58 -13.51
CA GLU A 51 5.99 -25.48 -12.94
C GLU A 51 6.00 -24.83 -11.55
N ASN A 52 6.97 -25.19 -10.69
CA ASN A 52 7.09 -24.58 -9.36
C ASN A 52 7.44 -23.08 -9.44
N VAL A 53 8.33 -22.70 -10.36
CA VAL A 53 8.71 -21.31 -10.58
C VAL A 53 7.53 -20.51 -11.13
N GLU A 54 6.76 -21.05 -12.06
CA GLU A 54 5.56 -20.41 -12.60
C GLU A 54 4.50 -20.19 -11.52
N GLN A 55 4.25 -21.19 -10.67
CA GLN A 55 3.33 -21.06 -9.54
C GLN A 55 3.79 -19.97 -8.57
N ARG A 56 5.07 -19.96 -8.17
CA ARG A 56 5.61 -18.92 -7.29
C ARG A 56 5.54 -17.53 -7.92
N LEU A 57 5.78 -17.41 -9.22
CA LEU A 57 5.65 -16.13 -9.93
C LEU A 57 4.20 -15.65 -9.98
N ALA A 58 3.24 -16.55 -10.16
CA ALA A 58 1.82 -16.21 -10.11
C ALA A 58 1.42 -15.73 -8.71
N ASP A 59 1.84 -16.43 -7.66
CA ASP A 59 1.59 -16.04 -6.27
C ASP A 59 2.22 -14.69 -5.93
N LEU A 60 3.46 -14.45 -6.36
CA LEU A 60 4.13 -13.17 -6.17
C LEU A 60 3.42 -12.02 -6.89
N LYS A 61 2.96 -12.23 -8.12
CA LYS A 61 2.18 -11.23 -8.85
C LYS A 61 0.87 -10.91 -8.12
N ALA A 62 0.15 -11.94 -7.65
CA ALA A 62 -1.07 -11.75 -6.88
C ALA A 62 -0.81 -10.98 -5.57
N GLN A 63 0.27 -11.31 -4.86
CA GLN A 63 0.65 -10.58 -3.64
C GLN A 63 1.04 -9.12 -3.92
N VAL A 64 1.77 -8.85 -4.99
CA VAL A 64 2.13 -7.49 -5.41
C VAL A 64 0.89 -6.68 -5.77
N GLU A 65 -0.09 -7.27 -6.48
CA GLU A 65 -1.35 -6.60 -6.80
C GLU A 65 -2.17 -6.28 -5.54
N ILE A 66 -2.23 -7.20 -4.58
CA ILE A 66 -2.91 -6.98 -3.29
C ILE A 66 -2.22 -5.86 -2.51
N GLN A 67 -0.89 -5.90 -2.41
CA GLN A 67 -0.13 -4.87 -1.73
C GLN A 67 -0.26 -3.50 -2.42
N ALA A 68 -0.26 -3.46 -3.75
CA ALA A 68 -0.48 -2.23 -4.50
C ALA A 68 -1.84 -1.60 -4.17
N LYS A 69 -2.91 -2.42 -4.11
CA LYS A 69 -4.25 -1.97 -3.70
C LYS A 69 -4.27 -1.43 -2.28
N GLN A 70 -3.69 -2.17 -1.33
CA GLN A 70 -3.58 -1.74 0.07
C GLN A 70 -2.80 -0.42 0.21
N ILE A 71 -1.72 -0.25 -0.55
CA ILE A 71 -0.94 0.99 -0.55
C ILE A 71 -1.79 2.15 -1.09
N THR A 72 -2.58 1.94 -2.14
CA THR A 72 -3.47 2.99 -2.67
C THR A 72 -4.55 3.36 -1.66
N GLU A 73 -5.20 2.38 -1.04
CA GLU A 73 -6.23 2.61 -0.01
C GLU A 73 -5.66 3.37 1.20
N LEU A 74 -4.48 2.95 1.70
CA LEU A 74 -3.80 3.63 2.80
C LEU A 74 -3.36 5.05 2.42
N ARG A 75 -2.92 5.26 1.18
CA ARG A 75 -2.51 6.58 0.70
C ARG A 75 -3.71 7.53 0.61
N ASP A 76 -4.84 7.04 0.12
CA ASP A 76 -6.04 7.85 -0.03
C ASP A 76 -6.70 8.10 1.33
N GLY A 77 -6.69 7.11 2.24
CA GLY A 77 -7.06 7.29 3.65
C GLY A 77 -6.22 8.38 4.33
N ARG A 78 -4.89 8.32 4.22
CA ARG A 78 -4.01 9.36 4.78
C ARG A 78 -4.27 10.76 4.23
N LYS A 79 -4.64 10.89 2.95
CA LYS A 79 -4.99 12.19 2.37
C LYS A 79 -6.32 12.71 2.93
N ALA A 80 -7.29 11.83 3.15
CA ALA A 80 -8.55 12.21 3.78
C ALA A 80 -8.31 12.67 5.22
N ASP A 81 -7.58 11.88 6.01
CA ASP A 81 -7.24 12.21 7.39
C ASP A 81 -6.47 13.54 7.48
N GLN A 82 -5.55 13.80 6.56
CA GLN A 82 -4.82 15.07 6.49
C GLN A 82 -5.74 16.27 6.22
N LYS A 83 -6.70 16.12 5.31
CA LYS A 83 -7.67 17.19 5.02
C LYS A 83 -8.58 17.48 6.21
N GLU A 84 -9.07 16.44 6.88
CA GLU A 84 -9.88 16.59 8.10
C GLU A 84 -9.07 17.27 9.22
N LEU A 85 -7.81 16.88 9.37
CA LEU A 85 -6.95 17.47 10.38
C LEU A 85 -6.62 18.95 10.05
N GLU A 86 -6.48 19.30 8.78
CA GLU A 86 -6.34 20.68 8.34
C GLU A 86 -7.62 21.50 8.58
N SER A 87 -8.80 20.96 8.28
CA SER A 87 -10.06 21.66 8.54
C SER A 87 -10.28 21.90 10.03
N VAL A 88 -10.06 20.88 10.87
CA VAL A 88 -10.16 21.03 12.33
C VAL A 88 -9.17 22.08 12.85
N ARG A 89 -7.95 22.15 12.30
CA ARG A 89 -6.97 23.18 12.68
C ARG A 89 -7.42 24.58 12.29
N LEU A 90 -8.06 24.74 11.13
CA LEU A 90 -8.61 26.03 10.70
C LEU A 90 -9.77 26.45 11.60
N ASP A 91 -10.68 25.53 11.92
CA ASP A 91 -11.80 25.79 12.82
C ASP A 91 -11.33 26.17 14.23
N LEU A 92 -10.29 25.48 14.74
CA LEU A 92 -9.68 25.82 16.03
C LEU A 92 -9.00 27.18 16.04
N ARG A 93 -8.45 27.63 14.90
CA ARG A 93 -7.88 28.98 14.78
C ARG A 93 -8.99 30.02 14.73
N ALA A 94 -10.00 29.82 13.88
CA ALA A 94 -11.14 30.72 13.76
C ALA A 94 -11.88 30.90 15.09
N THR A 95 -12.12 29.81 15.82
CA THR A 95 -12.75 29.87 17.15
C THR A 95 -11.86 30.57 18.18
N ARG A 96 -10.55 30.35 18.16
CA ARG A 96 -9.62 31.07 19.05
C ARG A 96 -9.59 32.56 18.76
N ASP A 97 -9.55 32.95 17.49
CA ASP A 97 -9.54 34.35 17.07
C ASP A 97 -10.84 35.03 17.48
N ALA A 98 -11.99 34.36 17.27
CA ALA A 98 -13.28 34.84 17.75
C ALA A 98 -13.32 35.02 19.28
N MET A 99 -12.79 34.07 20.05
CA MET A 99 -12.69 34.21 21.51
C MET A 99 -11.82 35.41 21.90
N ARG A 100 -10.70 35.64 21.21
CA ARG A 100 -9.85 36.82 21.46
C ARG A 100 -10.61 38.11 21.18
N ASP A 101 -11.33 38.17 20.06
CA ASP A 101 -12.11 39.34 19.69
C ASP A 101 -13.22 39.63 20.72
N TYR A 102 -13.88 38.58 21.26
CA TYR A 102 -14.85 38.72 22.35
C TYR A 102 -14.20 39.17 23.66
N GLU A 103 -13.03 38.65 24.02
CA GLU A 103 -12.28 39.09 25.20
C GLU A 103 -11.90 40.57 25.12
N GLU A 104 -11.42 41.02 23.95
CA GLU A 104 -11.12 42.44 23.67
C GLU A 104 -12.38 43.30 23.75
N LEU A 105 -13.49 42.86 23.17
CA LEU A 105 -14.78 43.56 23.25
C LEU A 105 -15.28 43.69 24.69
N LEU A 106 -15.20 42.63 25.49
CA LEU A 106 -15.60 42.64 26.90
C LEU A 106 -14.70 43.56 27.73
N ALA A 107 -13.40 43.61 27.44
CA ALA A 107 -12.48 44.53 28.08
C ALA A 107 -12.86 45.99 27.78
N ASP A 108 -13.12 46.31 26.52
CA ASP A 108 -13.58 47.64 26.10
C ASP A 108 -14.89 48.02 26.83
N TYR A 109 -15.87 47.10 26.93
CA TYR A 109 -17.12 47.34 27.66
C TYR A 109 -16.88 47.60 29.15
N ARG A 110 -15.99 46.85 29.79
CA ARG A 110 -15.64 47.06 31.20
C ARG A 110 -14.98 48.42 31.42
N GLU A 111 -14.02 48.77 30.57
CA GLU A 111 -13.33 50.05 30.63
C GLU A 111 -14.30 51.21 30.42
N HIS A 112 -15.16 51.13 29.40
CA HIS A 112 -16.19 52.14 29.17
C HIS A 112 -17.14 52.28 30.36
N THR A 113 -17.60 51.15 30.93
CA THR A 113 -18.52 51.18 32.08
C THR A 113 -17.87 51.85 33.29
N TYR A 114 -16.60 51.53 33.55
CA TYR A 114 -15.84 52.18 34.62
C TYR A 114 -15.65 53.68 34.37
N ALA A 115 -15.23 54.07 33.17
CA ALA A 115 -15.06 55.47 32.80
C ALA A 115 -16.38 56.25 32.90
N TYR A 116 -17.49 55.64 32.48
CA TYR A 116 -18.82 56.23 32.59
C TYR A 116 -19.25 56.42 34.05
N GLN A 117 -18.97 55.43 34.91
CA GLN A 117 -19.26 55.53 36.33
C GLN A 117 -18.47 56.67 37.00
N VAL A 118 -17.16 56.75 36.75
CA VAL A 118 -16.31 57.85 37.25
C VAL A 118 -16.84 59.20 36.75
N TRP A 119 -17.19 59.29 35.47
CA TRP A 119 -17.77 60.50 34.90
C TRP A 119 -19.09 60.91 35.56
N THR A 120 -19.97 59.94 35.86
CA THR A 120 -21.22 60.23 36.58
C THR A 120 -20.97 60.66 38.03
N ASP A 121 -19.99 60.05 38.70
CA ASP A 121 -19.62 60.37 40.07
C ASP A 121 -19.01 61.80 40.16
N ASP A 122 -18.30 62.23 39.12
CA ASP A 122 -17.72 63.57 38.97
C ASP A 122 -18.73 64.65 38.48
N GLY A 123 -20.03 64.31 38.43
CA GLY A 123 -21.10 65.25 38.10
C GLY A 123 -21.44 65.36 36.62
N GLY A 124 -20.93 64.48 35.77
CA GLY A 124 -21.45 64.25 34.42
C GLY A 124 -21.27 65.41 33.44
N VAL A 125 -20.14 66.13 33.53
CA VAL A 125 -19.88 67.28 32.65
C VAL A 125 -19.48 66.80 31.25
N PRO A 126 -20.14 67.26 30.17
CA PRO A 126 -19.79 66.84 28.81
C PRO A 126 -18.32 67.14 28.43
N PRO A 127 -17.69 66.31 27.59
CA PRO A 127 -18.26 65.15 26.91
C PRO A 127 -18.29 63.89 27.78
N SER A 128 -19.31 63.04 27.55
CA SER A 128 -19.32 61.70 28.14
C SER A 128 -18.18 60.85 27.56
N PRO A 129 -17.73 59.81 28.27
CA PRO A 129 -16.80 58.83 27.73
C PRO A 129 -17.28 58.30 26.37
N ALA A 130 -16.37 58.27 25.40
CA ALA A 130 -16.66 57.76 24.08
C ALA A 130 -16.61 56.23 24.07
N TRP A 131 -17.45 55.60 23.25
CA TRP A 131 -17.39 54.17 23.02
C TRP A 131 -16.17 53.82 22.17
N SER A 132 -15.55 52.69 22.46
CA SER A 132 -14.54 52.15 21.56
C SER A 132 -15.17 51.80 20.21
N TRP A 133 -14.36 51.81 19.15
CA TRP A 133 -14.83 51.43 17.82
C TRP A 133 -15.40 50.01 17.79
N ARG A 134 -14.93 49.09 18.65
CA ARG A 134 -15.43 47.72 18.76
C ARG A 134 -16.84 47.68 19.33
N ILE A 135 -17.11 48.44 20.40
CA ILE A 135 -18.46 48.57 20.98
C ILE A 135 -19.42 49.17 19.96
N VAL A 136 -19.00 50.21 19.23
CA VAL A 136 -19.82 50.83 18.18
C VAL A 136 -20.13 49.84 17.05
N ALA A 137 -19.15 49.03 16.64
CA ALA A 137 -19.34 48.01 15.63
C ALA A 137 -20.32 46.91 16.09
N ASP A 138 -20.12 46.38 17.30
CA ASP A 138 -20.99 45.38 17.93
C ASP A 138 -22.45 45.85 18.00
N GLN A 139 -22.69 47.07 18.46
CA GLN A 139 -24.05 47.62 18.50
C GLN A 139 -24.68 47.81 17.12
N ARG A 140 -23.89 48.19 16.12
CA ARG A 140 -24.37 48.28 14.74
C ARG A 140 -24.77 46.92 14.21
N ASP A 141 -24.01 45.88 14.51
CA ASP A 141 -24.31 44.52 14.06
C ASP A 141 -25.53 43.96 14.79
N TYR A 142 -25.66 44.19 16.10
CA TYR A 142 -26.87 43.86 16.86
C TYR A 142 -28.13 44.57 16.32
N ALA A 143 -28.01 45.84 15.93
CA ALA A 143 -29.13 46.58 15.35
C ALA A 143 -29.59 45.96 14.01
N LYS A 144 -28.65 45.57 13.14
CA LYS A 144 -28.97 44.87 11.87
C LYS A 144 -29.67 43.53 12.14
N GLU A 145 -29.20 42.75 13.11
CA GLU A 145 -29.83 41.47 13.46
C GLU A 145 -31.28 41.64 13.96
N LYS A 146 -31.55 42.75 14.66
CA LYS A 146 -32.90 43.10 15.13
C LYS A 146 -33.83 43.55 14.02
N GLU A 147 -33.33 44.28 13.03
CA GLU A 147 -34.13 44.77 11.89
C GLU A 147 -34.50 43.66 10.89
N VAL A 148 -33.75 42.55 10.88
CA VAL A 148 -34.00 41.40 10.00
C VAL A 148 -35.05 40.44 10.58
N ARG A 149 -35.49 40.62 11.82
CA ARG A 149 -36.57 39.85 12.48
C ARG A 149 -37.91 40.57 12.45
#